data_AF-A0A535SGA2-F1
#
_entry.id   AF-A0A535SGA2-F1
#
_cell.length_a   1.000
_cell.length_b   1.000
_cell.length_c   1.000
_cell.angle_alpha   90.00
_cell.angle_beta   90.00
_cell.angle_gamma   90.00
#
_symmetry.space_group_name_H-M   'P 1'
#
loop_
_entity.id
_entity.type
_entity.pdbx_description
1 polymer ?
#
loop_
_entity_poly.entity_id
_entity_poly.type
_entity_poly.pdbx_seq_one_letter_code
_entity_poly.pdbx_strand_id
1 'polypeptide(L)'
;MQPRLIKHVIPLFLCAALALISVTGCNDTTTNPSTRTPTPKAFYTLSGGGPCVTLGAHPESLYTNIQVSNDTYRAHSEPMLVEDPHNPLHLVGGSKFFTDPAHYRFKIGFFASFDGGCTWSDGGVLPGFEQY
;
A
#
# COMPACT_ATOMS: atom_id res chain seq x y z
N MET A 1 -52.27 -34.97 -22.60
CA MET A 1 -51.10 -34.88 -23.51
C MET A 1 -50.79 -33.41 -23.74
N GLN A 2 -49.76 -32.86 -23.07
CA GLN A 2 -49.30 -31.48 -23.24
C GLN A 2 -47.89 -31.49 -23.87
N PRO A 3 -47.63 -30.78 -24.98
CA PRO A 3 -46.29 -30.59 -25.49
C PRO A 3 -45.66 -29.39 -24.76
N ARG A 4 -44.71 -29.66 -23.87
CA ARG A 4 -43.85 -28.62 -23.27
C ARG A 4 -42.39 -29.00 -23.43
N LEU A 5 -41.85 -28.79 -24.63
CA LEU A 5 -40.40 -28.93 -24.87
C LEU A 5 -39.86 -27.93 -25.89
N ILE A 6 -40.29 -26.66 -25.83
CA ILE A 6 -39.70 -25.57 -26.65
C ILE A 6 -39.54 -24.28 -25.82
N LYS A 7 -39.09 -24.40 -24.56
CA LYS A 7 -38.83 -23.20 -23.72
C LYS A 7 -37.44 -23.12 -23.11
N HIS A 8 -36.61 -24.13 -23.27
CA HIS A 8 -35.27 -24.18 -22.65
C HIS A 8 -34.11 -24.18 -23.64
N VAL A 9 -34.39 -24.20 -24.96
CA VAL A 9 -33.33 -24.16 -25.97
C VAL A 9 -32.90 -22.72 -26.29
N ILE A 10 -33.83 -21.77 -26.23
CA ILE A 10 -33.57 -20.35 -26.58
C ILE A 10 -32.67 -19.60 -25.57
N PRO A 11 -32.77 -19.79 -24.22
CA PRO A 11 -31.91 -19.04 -23.31
C PRO A 11 -30.49 -19.59 -23.23
N LEU A 12 -30.26 -20.84 -23.65
CA LEU A 12 -28.93 -21.48 -23.59
C LEU A 12 -28.01 -20.99 -24.73
N PHE A 13 -28.58 -20.72 -25.91
CA PHE A 13 -27.80 -20.19 -27.05
C PHE A 13 -27.45 -18.69 -26.90
N LEU A 14 -28.22 -17.92 -26.13
CA LEU A 14 -27.90 -16.50 -25.89
C LEU A 14 -26.70 -16.31 -24.95
N CYS A 15 -26.50 -17.21 -23.98
CA CYS A 15 -25.31 -17.18 -23.10
C CYS A 15 -24.03 -17.59 -23.83
N ALA A 16 -24.10 -18.49 -24.82
CA ALA A 16 -22.92 -18.92 -25.58
C ALA A 16 -22.43 -17.85 -26.57
N ALA A 17 -23.33 -17.05 -27.14
CA ALA A 17 -22.95 -15.99 -28.08
C ALA A 17 -22.32 -14.76 -27.41
N LEU A 18 -22.66 -14.46 -26.16
CA LEU A 18 -22.05 -13.36 -25.39
C LEU A 18 -20.66 -13.72 -24.82
N ALA A 19 -20.30 -14.99 -24.73
CA ALA A 19 -19.01 -15.43 -24.22
C ALA A 19 -17.87 -15.41 -25.27
N LEU A 20 -18.18 -15.12 -26.54
CA LEU A 20 -17.21 -15.18 -27.66
C LEU A 20 -16.79 -13.80 -28.20
N ILE A 21 -17.27 -12.68 -27.63
CA ILE A 21 -16.97 -11.33 -28.14
C ILE A 21 -15.93 -10.58 -27.28
N SER A 22 -15.43 -11.15 -26.18
CA SER A 22 -14.51 -10.44 -25.26
C SER A 22 -13.01 -10.67 -25.51
N VAL A 23 -12.59 -11.25 -26.64
CA VAL A 23 -11.17 -11.64 -26.85
C VAL A 23 -10.45 -10.96 -28.01
N THR A 24 -10.91 -9.78 -28.44
CA THR A 24 -10.17 -8.96 -29.40
C THR A 24 -10.08 -7.53 -28.88
N GLY A 25 -9.06 -7.28 -28.07
CA GLY A 25 -8.77 -5.95 -27.57
C GLY A 25 -7.48 -5.90 -26.75
N CYS A 26 -6.36 -6.30 -27.35
CA CYS A 26 -5.02 -5.83 -26.96
C CYS A 26 -4.03 -6.23 -28.07
N ASN A 27 -4.02 -5.47 -29.17
CA ASN A 27 -2.84 -5.38 -30.02
C ASN A 27 -2.19 -4.02 -29.76
N ASP A 28 -1.62 -3.86 -28.57
CA ASP A 28 -0.67 -2.78 -28.31
C ASP A 28 0.74 -3.28 -28.65
N THR A 29 1.03 -3.36 -29.95
CA THR A 29 2.43 -3.35 -30.42
C THR A 29 2.91 -1.91 -30.44
N THR A 30 2.88 -1.24 -29.30
CA THR A 30 3.62 0.00 -29.11
C THR A 30 4.96 -0.39 -28.54
N THR A 31 5.93 -0.68 -29.41
CA THR A 31 7.35 -0.71 -29.06
C THR A 31 7.82 0.72 -28.82
N ASN A 32 7.28 1.38 -27.79
CA ASN A 32 8.01 2.46 -27.17
C ASN A 32 9.17 1.78 -26.43
N PRO A 33 10.44 2.13 -26.69
CA PRO A 33 11.48 1.75 -25.77
C PRO A 33 11.02 2.26 -24.42
N SER A 34 10.89 1.36 -23.43
CA SER A 34 10.74 1.77 -22.05
C SER A 34 11.98 2.58 -21.76
N THR A 35 11.88 3.91 -21.91
CA THR A 35 12.80 4.86 -21.30
C THR A 35 12.56 4.67 -19.83
N ARG A 36 13.20 3.62 -19.29
CA ARG A 36 13.18 3.28 -17.89
C ARG A 36 13.61 4.56 -17.22
N THR A 37 12.68 5.23 -16.53
CA THR A 37 13.03 6.38 -15.69
C THR A 37 14.26 5.93 -14.92
N PRO A 38 15.42 6.58 -15.08
CA PRO A 38 16.62 6.11 -14.43
C PRO A 38 16.29 5.99 -12.96
N THR A 39 16.43 4.78 -12.42
CA THR A 39 16.31 4.54 -10.98
C THR A 39 17.14 5.63 -10.34
N PRO A 40 16.54 6.53 -9.51
CA PRO A 40 17.29 7.61 -8.90
C PRO A 40 18.54 6.99 -8.31
N LYS A 41 19.71 7.42 -8.77
CA LYS A 41 20.94 7.04 -8.09
C LYS A 41 20.77 7.56 -6.67
N ALA A 42 20.82 6.68 -5.68
CA ALA A 42 20.73 7.05 -4.27
C ALA A 42 21.69 8.22 -4.05
N PHE A 43 21.12 9.41 -3.82
CA PHE A 43 21.87 10.66 -3.81
C PHE A 43 22.62 10.87 -2.49
N TYR A 44 22.52 9.89 -1.60
CA TYR A 44 23.04 9.93 -0.26
C TYR A 44 23.62 8.56 0.11
N THR A 45 24.74 8.59 0.79
CA THR A 45 25.20 7.50 1.66
C THR A 45 25.25 8.15 3.02
N LEU A 46 24.15 8.10 3.77
CA LEU A 46 24.14 8.65 5.12
C LEU A 46 24.78 7.63 6.06
N SER A 47 25.82 8.05 6.78
CA SER A 47 26.29 7.28 7.93
C SER A 47 25.19 7.31 8.99
N GLY A 48 24.77 6.13 9.48
CA GLY A 48 23.80 6.04 10.58
C GLY A 48 22.44 5.44 10.23
N GLY A 49 22.26 4.83 9.05
CA GLY A 49 21.11 3.94 8.82
C GLY A 49 21.08 2.79 9.83
N GLY A 50 19.87 2.40 10.24
CA GLY A 50 19.68 1.33 11.21
C GLY A 50 20.06 -0.04 10.64
N PRO A 51 20.17 -1.07 11.49
CA PRO A 51 20.66 -2.40 11.10
C PRO A 51 19.78 -3.12 10.06
N CYS A 52 18.55 -2.64 9.83
CA CYS A 52 17.60 -3.19 8.87
C CYS A 52 17.61 -2.48 7.50
N VAL A 53 18.25 -1.31 7.39
CA VAL A 53 18.38 -0.56 6.13
C VAL A 53 19.86 -0.38 5.83
N THR A 54 20.37 -1.23 4.94
CA THR A 54 21.66 -0.98 4.30
C THR A 54 21.46 -0.24 2.98
N LEU A 55 22.20 0.85 2.79
CA LEU A 55 22.20 1.63 1.56
C LEU A 55 23.15 0.99 0.53
N GLY A 56 22.66 0.58 -0.64
CA GLY A 56 23.50 0.02 -1.70
C GLY A 56 22.81 -1.03 -2.60
N ALA A 57 23.58 -1.62 -3.51
CA ALA A 57 23.12 -2.74 -4.34
C ALA A 57 23.09 -4.02 -3.49
N HIS A 58 21.90 -4.44 -3.04
CA HIS A 58 21.72 -5.63 -2.22
C HIS A 58 21.30 -6.84 -3.06
N PRO A 59 22.08 -7.96 -3.01
CA PRO A 59 21.68 -9.25 -3.58
C PRO A 59 20.80 -10.11 -2.65
N GLU A 60 20.27 -9.61 -1.52
CA GLU A 60 19.87 -10.48 -0.38
C GLU A 60 18.46 -10.25 0.22
N SER A 61 17.86 -11.41 0.56
CA SER A 61 16.87 -11.85 1.57
C SER A 61 15.68 -10.98 2.06
N LEU A 62 14.67 -11.73 2.54
CA LEU A 62 13.25 -11.37 2.73
C LEU A 62 13.03 -10.25 3.78
N TYR A 63 12.10 -9.35 3.41
CA TYR A 63 11.53 -8.28 4.22
C TYR A 63 11.30 -8.69 5.69
N THR A 64 11.90 -7.96 6.63
CA THR A 64 11.58 -8.09 8.06
C THR A 64 10.37 -7.23 8.39
N ASN A 65 9.37 -7.80 9.06
CA ASN A 65 8.26 -7.02 9.58
C ASN A 65 8.74 -6.17 10.76
N ILE A 66 8.66 -4.85 10.61
CA ILE A 66 8.95 -3.89 11.69
C ILE A 66 7.63 -3.41 12.29
N GLN A 67 7.50 -3.51 13.60
CA GLN A 67 6.37 -2.91 14.32
C GLN A 67 6.61 -1.40 14.43
N VAL A 68 5.67 -0.61 13.88
CA VAL A 68 5.72 0.85 13.92
C VAL A 68 5.06 1.39 15.19
N SER A 69 3.85 0.91 15.51
CA SER A 69 3.07 1.41 16.65
C SER A 69 3.44 0.69 17.95
N ASN A 70 3.68 1.48 19.00
CA ASN A 70 3.89 1.00 20.38
C ASN A 70 3.13 1.89 21.39
N ASP A 71 1.86 2.14 21.08
CA ASP A 71 0.98 3.01 21.86
C ASP A 71 -0.17 2.25 22.56
N THR A 72 -1.09 3.00 23.17
CA THR A 72 -2.24 2.47 23.91
C THR A 72 -3.54 2.38 23.10
N TYR A 73 -3.53 2.74 21.82
CA TYR A 73 -4.73 2.71 20.98
C TYR A 73 -5.08 1.28 20.58
N ARG A 74 -6.37 1.02 20.38
CA ARG A 74 -6.87 -0.36 20.22
C ARG A 74 -6.59 -0.97 18.85
N ALA A 75 -6.45 -0.11 17.84
CA ALA A 75 -6.21 -0.50 16.47
C ALA A 75 -5.69 0.70 15.67
N HIS A 76 -5.04 0.39 14.56
CA HIS A 76 -4.57 1.37 13.59
C HIS A 76 -5.08 1.00 12.19
N SER A 77 -5.46 1.99 11.39
CA SER A 77 -5.85 1.77 9.99
C SER A 77 -5.49 2.97 9.12
N GLU A 78 -5.60 2.79 7.80
CA GLU A 78 -5.28 3.83 6.80
C GLU A 78 -3.89 4.46 7.00
N PRO A 79 -2.82 3.62 7.02
CA PRO A 79 -1.48 4.14 7.17
C PRO A 79 -1.04 4.93 5.92
N MET A 80 -0.26 5.97 6.16
CA MET A 80 0.48 6.75 5.17
C MET A 80 1.93 6.82 5.63
N LEU A 81 2.87 6.76 4.69
CA LEU A 81 4.30 6.92 4.95
C LEU A 81 4.87 7.97 4.00
N VAL A 82 5.68 8.88 4.52
CA VAL A 82 6.44 9.85 3.73
C VAL A 82 7.91 9.85 4.16
N GLU A 83 8.77 10.07 3.17
CA GLU A 83 10.22 10.19 3.34
C GLU A 83 10.60 11.68 3.23
N ASP A 84 11.49 12.16 4.11
CA ASP A 84 12.05 13.49 3.98
C ASP A 84 13.00 13.54 2.76
N PRO A 85 12.74 14.40 1.76
CA PRO A 85 13.52 14.44 0.52
C PRO A 85 14.98 14.90 0.71
N HIS A 86 15.31 15.51 1.85
CA HIS A 86 16.67 15.92 2.19
C HIS A 86 17.36 14.93 3.14
N ASN A 87 16.59 14.14 3.87
CA ASN A 87 17.10 13.11 4.77
C ASN A 87 16.24 11.83 4.70
N PRO A 88 16.61 10.86 3.87
CA PRO A 88 15.91 9.58 3.69
C PRO A 88 15.90 8.65 4.92
N LEU A 89 16.77 8.90 5.90
CA LEU A 89 16.71 8.18 7.18
C LEU A 89 15.57 8.72 8.04
N HIS A 90 15.08 9.92 7.75
CA HIS A 90 13.96 10.55 8.41
C HIS A 90 12.65 10.20 7.67
N LEU A 91 11.86 9.33 8.30
CA LEU A 91 10.56 8.91 7.81
C LEU A 91 9.47 9.36 8.78
N VAL A 92 8.32 9.76 8.24
CA VAL A 92 7.12 10.06 9.03
C VAL A 92 5.98 9.18 8.56
N GLY A 93 5.41 8.43 9.51
CA GLY A 93 4.20 7.64 9.32
C GLY A 93 2.99 8.35 9.94
N GLY A 94 1.80 8.10 9.40
CA GLY A 94 0.54 8.55 10.00
C GLY A 94 -0.52 7.48 9.85
N SER A 95 -1.44 7.39 10.80
CA SER A 95 -2.59 6.48 10.69
C SER A 95 -3.77 6.95 11.55
N LYS A 96 -4.91 6.31 11.37
CA LYS A 96 -6.00 6.36 12.35
C LYS A 96 -5.55 5.64 13.63
N PHE A 97 -5.81 6.25 14.78
CA PHE A 97 -5.55 5.75 16.13
C PHE A 97 -6.92 5.52 16.79
N PHE A 98 -7.42 4.28 16.80
CA PHE A 98 -8.78 4.01 17.26
C PHE A 98 -8.89 4.08 18.79
N THR A 99 -9.78 4.94 19.26
CA THR A 99 -10.20 5.00 20.67
C THR A 99 -11.36 4.05 20.94
N ASP A 100 -12.23 3.86 19.95
CA ASP A 100 -13.34 2.90 20.00
C ASP A 100 -13.64 2.34 18.60
N PRO A 101 -13.01 1.20 18.22
CA PRO A 101 -13.22 0.57 16.91
C PRO A 101 -14.68 0.18 16.64
N ALA A 102 -15.45 -0.21 17.66
CA ALA A 102 -16.82 -0.70 17.49
C ALA A 102 -17.78 0.40 17.01
N HIS A 103 -17.50 1.65 17.39
CA HIS A 103 -18.27 2.83 16.98
C HIS A 103 -17.52 3.72 15.99
N TYR A 104 -16.44 3.20 15.39
CA TYR A 104 -15.61 3.89 14.40
C TYR A 104 -15.06 5.24 14.90
N ARG A 105 -14.68 5.33 16.19
CA ARG A 105 -14.08 6.54 16.77
C ARG A 105 -12.56 6.41 16.76
N PHE A 106 -11.90 7.39 16.18
CA PHE A 106 -10.45 7.44 16.07
C PHE A 106 -9.96 8.88 16.17
N LYS A 107 -8.67 9.02 16.50
CA LYS A 107 -7.89 10.23 16.29
C LYS A 107 -6.93 10.02 15.12
N ILE A 108 -6.35 11.10 14.61
CA ILE A 108 -5.23 10.98 13.66
C ILE A 108 -3.95 11.17 14.46
N GLY A 109 -3.02 10.23 14.31
CA GLY A 109 -1.72 10.29 14.95
C GLY A 109 -0.59 10.02 13.98
N PHE A 110 0.63 10.14 14.48
CA PHE A 110 1.84 10.01 13.68
C PHE A 110 2.94 9.23 14.40
N PHE A 111 3.90 8.76 13.62
CA PHE A 111 5.10 8.05 14.03
C PHE A 111 6.30 8.66 13.31
N ALA A 112 7.47 8.61 13.92
CA ALA A 112 8.70 9.06 13.29
C ALA A 112 9.81 8.02 13.40
N SER A 113 10.62 7.92 12.36
CA SER A 113 11.88 7.18 12.34
C SER A 113 13.00 8.09 11.88
N PHE A 114 14.20 7.87 12.40
CA PHE A 114 15.42 8.63 12.06
C PHE A 114 16.56 7.72 11.60
N ASP A 115 16.28 6.44 11.40
CA ASP A 115 17.25 5.40 11.01
C ASP A 115 16.81 4.61 9.77
N GLY A 116 15.91 5.18 8.95
CA GLY A 116 15.38 4.56 7.74
C GLY A 116 14.25 3.56 7.98
N GLY A 117 13.62 3.59 9.17
CA GLY A 117 12.47 2.75 9.50
C GLY A 117 12.82 1.48 10.26
N CYS A 118 14.02 1.38 10.83
CA CYS A 118 14.41 0.25 11.69
C CYS A 118 13.88 0.38 13.10
N THR A 119 13.79 1.61 13.58
CA THR A 119 13.13 1.93 14.84
C THR A 119 12.14 3.07 14.64
N TRP A 120 11.07 3.04 15.42
CA TRP A 120 9.97 4.00 15.34
C TRP A 120 9.65 4.54 16.72
N SER A 121 9.30 5.82 16.77
CA SER A 121 8.78 6.50 17.96
C SER A 121 7.34 6.93 17.71
N ASP A 122 6.45 6.64 18.66
CA ASP A 122 5.08 7.14 18.62
C ASP A 122 5.07 8.65 18.86
N GLY A 123 4.52 9.40 17.91
CA GLY A 123 4.32 10.85 18.01
C GLY A 123 3.04 11.24 18.75
N GLY A 124 2.14 10.27 18.96
CA GLY A 124 0.82 10.51 19.55
C GLY A 124 -0.15 11.11 18.55
N VAL A 125 -1.17 11.81 19.06
CA VAL A 125 -2.16 12.53 18.25
C VAL A 125 -1.47 13.68 17.52
N LEU A 126 -1.92 14.00 16.30
CA LEU A 126 -1.43 15.17 15.58
C LEU A 126 -1.56 16.43 16.44
N PRO A 127 -0.49 17.24 16.57
CA PRO A 127 -0.53 18.45 17.36
C PRO A 127 -1.67 19.38 16.96
N GLY A 128 -2.43 19.87 17.94
CA GLY A 128 -3.60 20.73 17.74
C GLY A 128 -4.93 19.99 17.55
N PHE A 129 -4.91 18.65 17.49
CA PHE A 129 -6.10 17.81 17.37
C PHE A 129 -6.40 17.01 18.65
N GLU A 130 -5.74 17.30 19.76
CA GLU A 130 -5.83 16.52 21.01
C GLU A 130 -7.25 16.51 21.60
N GLN A 131 -8.01 17.57 21.36
CA GLN A 131 -9.37 17.78 21.85
C GLN A 131 -10.48 17.22 20.95
N TYR A 132 -10.15 16.79 19.74
CA TYR A 132 -11.08 16.17 18.78
C TYR A 132 -10.92 14.64 18.81
#